data_AF-A0AB36S763-F1
#
_entry.id   AF-A0AB36S763-F1
#
_cell.length_a   1.000
_cell.length_b   1.000
_cell.length_c   1.000
_cell.angle_alpha   90.00
_cell.angle_beta   90.00
_cell.angle_gamma   90.00
#
_symmetry.space_group_name_H-M   'P 1'
#
loop_
_entity.id
_entity.type
_entity.pdbx_description
1 polymer ?
#
loop_
_entity_poly.entity_id
_entity_poly.type
_entity_poly.pdbx_seq_one_letter_code
_entity_poly.pdbx_strand_id
1 'polypeptide(L)'
;MLEKIVTWLVFHWPAVIKEKEVGKQVKALLVMDGIHHADYIVGKLKLYLGNRYRFIKNDLGCLSDQVRLKNTYDCIISTVALSQSSGIPVFGISVMPRTREIHNLIRFHQQNVNDFSL
;
A
#
# COMPACT_ATOMS: atom_id res chain seq x y z
N MET A 1 9.09 30.12 -29.38
CA MET A 1 8.59 30.17 -27.99
C MET A 1 7.79 28.91 -27.63
N LEU A 2 6.89 28.45 -28.52
CA LEU A 2 6.14 27.19 -28.38
C LEU A 2 7.03 25.95 -28.18
N GLU A 3 8.10 25.82 -28.98
CA GLU A 3 9.02 24.67 -28.92
C GLU A 3 9.69 24.50 -27.55
N LYS A 4 10.06 25.61 -26.90
CA LYS A 4 10.64 25.57 -25.54
C LYS A 4 9.65 25.05 -24.51
N ILE A 5 8.37 25.41 -24.63
CA ILE A 5 7.31 24.96 -23.72
C ILE A 5 7.02 23.48 -23.93
N VAL A 6 6.88 23.04 -25.19
CA VAL A 6 6.66 21.62 -25.53
C VAL A 6 7.83 20.77 -25.05
N THR A 7 9.07 21.22 -25.27
CA THR A 7 10.27 20.51 -24.81
C THR A 7 10.29 20.42 -23.28
N TRP A 8 10.02 21.51 -22.58
CA TRP A 8 9.95 21.51 -21.11
C TRP A 8 8.89 20.53 -20.59
N LEU A 9 7.71 20.48 -21.23
CA LEU A 9 6.64 19.56 -20.87
C LEU A 9 7.04 18.09 -21.12
N VAL A 10 7.65 17.77 -22.26
CA VAL A 10 8.11 16.41 -22.60
C VAL A 10 9.27 15.94 -21.71
N PHE A 11 10.09 16.85 -21.17
CA PHE A 11 11.16 16.48 -20.23
C PHE A 11 10.67 16.36 -18.78
N HIS A 12 9.67 17.15 -18.36
CA HIS A 12 9.23 17.18 -16.96
C HIS A 12 7.95 16.39 -16.68
N TRP A 13 7.16 16.05 -17.69
CA TRP A 13 5.95 15.24 -17.49
C TRP A 13 6.20 13.88 -16.81
N PRO A 14 7.34 13.16 -16.96
CA PRO A 14 7.52 11.89 -16.26
C PRO A 14 7.69 12.10 -14.76
N ALA A 15 8.33 13.20 -14.35
CA ALA A 15 8.48 13.57 -12.94
C ALA A 15 7.11 13.94 -12.34
N VAL A 16 6.30 14.70 -13.07
CA VAL A 16 4.94 15.07 -12.66
C VAL A 16 4.03 13.83 -12.56
N ILE A 17 4.12 12.90 -13.50
CA ILE A 17 3.40 11.61 -13.43
C ILE A 17 3.82 10.83 -12.20
N LYS A 18 5.13 10.74 -11.95
CA LYS A 18 5.68 10.02 -10.80
C LYS A 18 5.23 10.62 -9.47
N GLU A 19 5.21 11.94 -9.32
CA GLU A 19 4.68 12.61 -8.13
C GLU A 19 3.19 12.33 -7.92
N LYS A 20 2.41 12.37 -9.01
CA LYS A 20 0.97 12.08 -8.96
C LYS A 20 0.68 10.61 -8.61
N GLU A 21 1.51 9.68 -9.06
CA GLU A 21 1.42 8.26 -8.69
C GLU A 21 1.79 8.01 -7.22
N VAL A 22 2.83 8.69 -6.70
CA VAL A 22 3.24 8.57 -5.29
C VAL A 22 2.14 9.03 -4.34
N GLY A 23 1.39 10.09 -4.71
CA GLY A 23 0.25 10.57 -3.93
C GLY A 23 -0.94 9.60 -3.87
N LYS A 24 -1.04 8.65 -4.80
CA LYS A 24 -2.13 7.66 -4.89
C LYS A 24 -1.78 6.31 -4.25
N GLN A 25 -0.61 6.19 -3.62
CA GLN A 25 -0.18 4.94 -3.01
C GLN A 25 -1.04 4.59 -1.80
N VAL A 26 -1.50 3.35 -1.73
CA VAL A 26 -2.16 2.79 -0.57
C VAL A 26 -1.12 2.57 0.53
N LYS A 27 -1.27 3.25 1.67
CA LYS A 27 -0.45 3.07 2.87
C LYS A 27 -0.90 1.80 3.59
N ALA A 28 -0.14 0.72 3.43
CA ALA A 28 -0.44 -0.56 4.03
C ALA A 28 0.45 -0.81 5.26
N LEU A 29 -0.18 -1.06 6.40
CA LEU A 29 0.50 -1.53 7.60
C LEU A 29 0.70 -3.04 7.53
N LEU A 30 1.94 -3.51 7.65
CA LEU A 30 2.24 -4.93 7.71
C LEU A 30 2.45 -5.36 9.17
N VAL A 31 1.58 -6.25 9.65
CA VAL A 31 1.62 -6.85 10.98
C VAL A 31 1.98 -8.32 10.87
N MET A 32 3.02 -8.76 11.56
CA MET A 32 3.49 -10.15 11.48
C MET A 32 3.98 -10.65 12.83
N ASP A 33 3.80 -11.94 13.04
CA ASP A 33 4.47 -12.67 14.12
C ASP A 33 5.87 -13.07 13.65
N GLY A 34 6.87 -12.29 14.09
CA GLY A 34 8.29 -12.49 13.77
C GLY A 34 8.85 -11.58 12.68
N ILE A 35 9.95 -10.89 13.02
CA ILE A 35 10.63 -9.91 12.15
C ILE A 35 11.31 -10.56 10.94
N HIS A 36 11.73 -11.82 11.05
CA HIS A 36 12.58 -12.49 10.06
C HIS A 36 11.95 -12.71 8.67
N HIS A 37 10.62 -12.74 8.57
CA HIS A 37 9.91 -12.91 7.29
C HIS A 37 9.38 -11.61 6.70
N ALA A 38 9.57 -10.49 7.40
CA ALA A 38 9.04 -9.19 7.01
C ALA A 38 9.57 -8.72 5.66
N ASP A 39 10.89 -8.78 5.47
CA ASP A 39 11.54 -8.35 4.24
C ASP A 39 11.17 -9.23 3.04
N TYR A 40 11.03 -10.53 3.27
CA TYR A 40 10.62 -11.48 2.24
C TYR A 40 9.21 -11.18 1.73
N ILE A 41 8.25 -11.03 2.64
CA ILE A 41 6.85 -10.77 2.30
C ILE A 41 6.70 -9.42 1.62
N VAL A 42 7.34 -8.37 2.16
CA VAL A 42 7.35 -7.04 1.52
C VAL A 42 7.96 -7.11 0.13
N GLY A 43 9.06 -7.84 -0.04
CA GLY A 43 9.69 -8.04 -1.34
C GLY A 43 8.74 -8.69 -2.34
N LYS A 44 8.08 -9.78 -1.96
CA LYS A 44 7.07 -10.46 -2.79
C LYS A 44 5.87 -9.56 -3.11
N LEU A 45 5.34 -8.86 -2.11
CA LEU A 45 4.21 -7.94 -2.31
C LEU A 45 4.57 -6.79 -3.24
N LYS A 46 5.77 -6.21 -3.11
CA LYS A 46 6.28 -5.18 -4.01
C LYS A 46 6.41 -5.67 -5.45
N LEU A 47 6.82 -6.93 -5.67
CA LEU A 47 6.91 -7.48 -7.03
C LEU A 47 5.54 -7.54 -7.72
N TYR A 48 4.48 -7.93 -7.02
CA TYR A 48 3.14 -8.05 -7.62
C TYR A 48 2.34 -6.75 -7.63
N LEU A 49 2.40 -5.99 -6.53
CA LEU A 49 1.62 -4.77 -6.35
C LEU A 49 2.35 -3.55 -6.93
N GLY A 50 3.66 -3.64 -7.10
CA GLY A 50 4.48 -2.57 -7.66
C GLY A 50 4.45 -1.33 -6.79
N ASN A 51 4.51 -0.17 -7.44
CA ASN A 51 4.55 1.14 -6.79
C ASN A 51 3.15 1.63 -6.34
N ARG A 52 2.14 0.75 -6.29
CA ARG A 52 0.76 1.06 -5.87
C ARG A 52 0.60 1.07 -4.35
N TYR A 53 1.53 0.45 -3.64
CA TYR A 53 1.48 0.27 -2.19
C TYR A 53 2.73 0.79 -1.53
N ARG A 54 2.54 1.49 -0.41
CA ARG A 54 3.61 1.84 0.52
C ARG A 54 3.48 0.98 1.77
N PHE A 55 4.36 0.00 1.89
CA PHE A 55 4.38 -0.92 3.05
C PHE A 55 5.15 -0.31 4.22
N ILE A 56 4.51 -0.26 5.38
CA ILE A 56 5.10 0.17 6.64
C ILE A 56 5.06 -1.04 7.58
N LYS A 57 6.22 -1.48 8.05
CA LYS A 57 6.35 -2.62 8.97
C LYS A 57 6.11 -2.12 10.39
N ASN A 58 5.31 -2.85 11.17
CA ASN A 58 5.16 -2.59 12.60
C ASN A 58 5.24 -3.89 13.37
N ASP A 59 6.01 -3.88 14.46
CA ASP A 59 5.97 -4.97 15.43
C ASP A 59 4.67 -4.87 16.23
N LEU A 60 4.09 -6.03 16.55
CA LEU A 60 2.80 -6.19 17.24
C LEU A 60 2.63 -5.32 18.50
N GLY A 61 3.72 -4.86 19.11
CA GLY A 61 3.73 -4.04 20.32
C GLY A 61 3.11 -2.63 20.21
N CYS A 62 2.81 -2.12 19.02
CA CYS A 62 2.35 -0.73 18.82
C CYS A 62 0.94 -0.60 18.21
N LEU A 63 0.10 -1.64 18.30
CA LEU A 63 -1.28 -1.62 17.78
C LEU A 63 -2.31 -0.98 18.74
N SER A 64 -1.87 -0.45 19.89
CA SER A 64 -2.77 0.07 20.94
C SER A 64 -3.56 1.34 20.52
N ASP A 65 -3.05 2.12 19.57
CA ASP A 65 -3.67 3.40 19.17
C ASP A 65 -4.47 3.28 17.85
N GLN A 66 -5.68 2.75 17.94
CA GLN A 66 -6.61 2.61 16.78
C GLN A 66 -6.90 3.94 16.06
N VAL A 67 -6.88 5.07 16.76
CA VAL A 67 -7.09 6.41 16.20
C VAL A 67 -5.89 6.87 15.35
N ARG A 68 -4.65 6.56 15.77
CA ARG A 68 -3.45 6.83 14.96
C ARG A 68 -3.40 5.91 13.75
N LEU A 69 -3.80 4.65 13.91
CA LEU A 69 -3.86 3.68 12.82
C LEU A 69 -4.79 4.17 11.68
N LYS A 70 -5.99 4.65 12.02
CA LYS A 70 -6.99 5.08 11.01
C LYS A 70 -6.56 6.32 10.22
N ASN A 71 -5.85 7.25 10.85
CA ASN A 71 -5.38 8.46 10.19
C ASN A 71 -4.08 8.26 9.39
N THR A 72 -3.38 7.13 9.60
CA THR A 72 -2.06 6.89 9.02
C THR A 72 -2.06 5.84 7.92
N TYR A 73 -2.95 4.84 8.00
CA TYR A 73 -2.95 3.67 7.12
C TYR A 73 -4.32 3.47 6.47
N ASP A 74 -4.29 3.11 5.19
CA ASP A 74 -5.49 2.83 4.38
C ASP A 74 -5.94 1.38 4.53
N CYS A 75 -5.00 0.47 4.79
CA CYS A 75 -5.29 -0.94 5.08
C CYS A 75 -4.24 -1.58 5.97
N ILE A 76 -4.61 -2.71 6.58
CA ILE A 76 -3.71 -3.57 7.36
C ILE A 76 -3.55 -4.89 6.62
N ILE A 77 -2.33 -5.36 6.47
CA ILE A 77 -1.98 -6.68 5.96
C ILE A 77 -1.38 -7.46 7.13
N SER A 78 -1.96 -8.60 7.46
CA SER A 78 -1.56 -9.36 8.64
C SER A 78 -1.36 -10.84 8.33
N THR A 79 -0.28 -11.43 8.84
CA THR A 79 -0.10 -12.89 8.83
C THR A 79 -0.76 -13.58 10.01
N VAL A 80 -1.17 -12.81 11.01
CA VAL A 80 -1.88 -13.30 12.20
C VAL A 80 -3.32 -12.83 12.23
N ALA A 81 -4.18 -13.61 12.87
CA ALA A 81 -5.54 -13.19 13.15
C ALA A 81 -5.51 -12.00 14.11
N LEU A 82 -5.96 -10.84 13.64
CA LEU A 82 -6.15 -9.67 14.48
C LEU A 82 -7.53 -9.76 15.12
N SER A 83 -7.57 -9.81 16.44
CA SER A 83 -8.82 -9.81 17.22
C SER A 83 -9.47 -8.44 17.32
N GLN A 84 -8.79 -7.38 16.91
CA GLN A 84 -9.29 -6.02 16.98
C GLN A 84 -9.97 -5.57 15.69
N SER A 85 -11.25 -5.21 15.82
CA SER A 85 -12.02 -4.46 14.82
C SER A 85 -11.56 -3.00 14.80
N SER A 86 -10.40 -2.73 14.20
CA SER A 86 -10.12 -1.38 13.71
C SER A 86 -11.00 -1.17 12.47
N GLY A 87 -11.77 -0.08 12.36
CA GLY A 87 -12.60 0.24 11.18
C GLY A 87 -11.83 0.50 9.86
N ILE A 88 -10.66 -0.12 9.73
CA ILE A 88 -9.70 -0.12 8.63
C ILE A 88 -9.75 -1.55 8.04
N PRO A 89 -9.79 -1.70 6.71
CA PRO A 89 -9.82 -3.01 6.09
C PRO A 89 -8.56 -3.83 6.42
N VAL A 90 -8.78 -5.05 6.91
CA VAL A 90 -7.73 -6.00 7.29
C VAL A 90 -7.68 -7.14 6.27
N PHE A 91 -6.49 -7.39 5.74
CA PHE A 91 -6.20 -8.47 4.80
C PHE A 91 -5.31 -9.51 5.45
N GLY A 92 -5.86 -10.69 5.71
CA GLY A 92 -5.07 -11.86 6.09
C GLY A 92 -4.21 -12.33 4.91
N ILE A 93 -2.91 -12.51 5.13
CA ILE A 93 -1.98 -13.01 4.12
C ILE A 93 -1.17 -14.18 4.66
N SER A 94 -0.94 -15.16 3.81
CA SER A 94 -0.01 -16.24 4.09
C SER A 94 1.44 -15.73 4.06
N VAL A 95 2.34 -16.36 4.84
CA VAL A 95 3.79 -16.08 4.80
C VAL A 95 4.35 -16.22 3.37
N MET A 96 3.75 -17.10 2.58
CA MET A 96 3.93 -17.17 1.13
C MET A 96 2.64 -16.74 0.45
N PRO A 97 2.54 -15.46 -0.01
CA PRO A 97 1.32 -14.90 -0.55
C PRO A 97 0.75 -15.72 -1.71
N ARG A 98 -0.51 -16.13 -1.59
CA ARG A 98 -1.23 -16.86 -2.64
C ARG A 98 -1.79 -15.90 -3.67
N THR A 99 -2.01 -16.39 -4.89
CA THR A 99 -2.57 -15.60 -6.00
C THR A 99 -3.87 -14.88 -5.63
N ARG A 100 -4.75 -15.52 -4.87
CA ARG A 100 -6.02 -14.94 -4.40
C ARG A 100 -5.82 -13.75 -3.45
N GLU A 101 -4.85 -13.84 -2.53
CA GLU A 101 -4.55 -12.78 -1.57
C GLU A 101 -4.01 -11.54 -2.29
N ILE A 102 -3.13 -11.76 -3.27
CA ILE A 102 -2.62 -10.69 -4.15
C ILE A 102 -3.75 -10.04 -4.95
N HIS A 103 -4.66 -10.83 -5.55
CA HIS A 103 -5.79 -10.29 -6.30
C HIS A 103 -6.73 -9.45 -5.44
N ASN A 104 -6.96 -9.84 -4.19
CA ASN A 104 -7.78 -9.06 -3.26
C ASN A 104 -7.16 -7.68 -3.00
N LEU A 105 -5.85 -7.61 -2.82
CA LEU A 105 -5.13 -6.34 -2.66
C LEU A 105 -5.22 -5.49 -3.95
N ILE A 106 -5.01 -6.09 -5.13
CA ILE A 106 -5.17 -5.36 -6.40
C ILE A 106 -6.59 -4.78 -6.54
N ARG A 107 -7.61 -5.57 -6.22
CA ARG A 107 -9.01 -5.15 -6.28
C ARG A 107 -9.30 -4.01 -5.29
N PHE A 108 -8.78 -4.09 -4.08
CA PHE A 108 -8.91 -3.04 -3.07
C PHE A 108 -8.32 -1.71 -3.55
N HIS A 109 -7.11 -1.73 -4.11
CA HIS A 109 -6.52 -0.53 -4.70
C HIS A 109 -7.38 0.05 -5.83
N GLN A 110 -7.91 -0.79 -6.74
CA GLN A 110 -8.77 -0.32 -7.83
C GLN A 110 -10.05 0.33 -7.32
N GLN A 111 -10.66 -0.20 -6.26
CA GLN A 111 -11.85 0.37 -5.64
C GLN A 111 -11.55 1.74 -5.02
N ASN A 112 -10.48 1.85 -4.22
CA ASN A 112 -10.08 3.12 -3.62
C ASN A 112 -9.77 4.18 -4.69
N VAL A 113 -9.12 3.81 -5.80
CA VAL A 113 -8.84 4.76 -6.89
C VAL A 113 -10.12 5.28 -7.55
N ASN A 114 -11.16 4.46 -7.66
CA ASN A 114 -12.43 4.88 -8.26
C ASN A 114 -13.22 5.83 -7.33
N ASP A 115 -13.12 5.66 -6.01
CA ASP A 115 -13.77 6.58 -5.05
C ASP A 115 -13.15 7.99 -5.07
N PHE A 116 -11.90 8.15 -5.51
CA PHE A 116 -11.26 9.48 -5.73
C PHE A 116 -11.58 10.10 -7.10
N SER A 117 -12.45 9.49 -7.90
CA SER A 117 -12.85 9.97 -9.23
C SER A 117 -14.32 10.38 -9.37
N LEU A 118 -15.04 10.44 -8.25
CA LEU A 118 -16.38 11.03 -8.10
C LEU A 118 -16.29 12.34 -7.30
#